data_AF-A0A9D1PMB1-F1
#
_entry.id   AF-A0A9D1PMB1-F1
#
_cell.length_a   1.000
_cell.length_b   1.000
_cell.length_c   1.000
_cell.angle_alpha   90.00
_cell.angle_beta   90.00
_cell.angle_gamma   90.00
#
_symmetry.space_group_name_H-M   'P 1'
#
loop_
_entity.id
_entity.type
_entity.pdbx_description
1 polymer ?
#
loop_
_entity_poly.entity_id
_entity_poly.type
_entity_poly.pdbx_seq_one_letter_code
_entity_poly.pdbx_strand_id
1 'polypeptide(L)'
;LFYRQDQIQPIQKISVDQIETCKQFMKQGLGMAILPKSISNNLMNQYAHLPLEIEGEPITRDTWLCYQPGMRNLPQVNSFIDLFLSEEFE
;
A
#
# COMPACT_ATOMS: atom_id res chain seq x y z
N LEU A 1 15.42 -3.05 0.29
CA LEU A 1 14.39 -2.16 -0.30
C LEU A 1 14.84 -0.70 -0.25
N PHE A 2 15.14 -0.11 0.92
CA PHE A 2 15.60 1.29 1.07
C PHE A 2 16.98 1.66 0.50
N TYR A 3 17.81 0.69 0.12
CA TYR A 3 19.23 0.93 -0.19
C TYR A 3 19.49 1.48 -1.60
N ARG A 4 18.44 1.76 -2.37
CA ARG A 4 18.52 2.16 -3.79
C ARG A 4 17.76 3.45 -4.11
N GLN A 5 17.35 4.20 -3.08
CA GLN A 5 16.71 5.51 -3.27
C GLN A 5 17.72 6.60 -2.93
N ASP A 6 18.40 7.14 -3.95
CA ASP A 6 19.53 8.06 -3.76
C ASP A 6 19.13 9.43 -3.19
N GLN A 7 17.84 9.78 -3.28
CA GLN A 7 17.34 11.11 -2.92
C GLN A 7 17.09 11.29 -1.42
N ILE A 8 16.80 10.21 -0.66
CA ILE A 8 16.45 10.30 0.76
C ILE A 8 17.28 9.30 1.57
N GLN A 9 18.17 9.84 2.40
CA GLN A 9 19.02 9.06 3.30
C GLN A 9 18.44 9.11 4.73
N PRO A 10 17.70 8.06 5.18
CA PRO A 10 17.07 8.08 6.50
C PRO A 10 18.12 7.99 7.62
N ILE A 11 18.09 8.97 8.52
CA ILE A 11 19.01 9.06 9.69
C ILE A 11 18.68 7.95 10.71
N GLN A 12 17.39 7.72 10.96
CA GLN A 12 16.88 6.67 11.83
C GLN A 12 15.61 6.05 11.24
N LYS A 13 15.39 4.77 11.52
CA LYS A 13 14.21 4.02 11.04
C LYS A 13 13.38 3.57 12.22
N ILE A 14 12.08 3.81 12.14
CA ILE A 14 11.09 3.31 13.09
C ILE A 14 10.26 2.27 12.33
N SER A 15 10.22 1.05 12.86
CA SER A 15 9.37 -0.02 12.31
C SER A 15 8.18 -0.23 13.22
N VAL A 16 6.99 -0.25 12.62
CA VAL A 16 5.72 -0.52 13.30
C VAL A 16 4.96 -1.56 12.49
N ASP A 17 4.08 -2.30 13.17
CA ASP A 17 3.24 -3.37 12.60
C ASP A 17 1.90 -2.85 12.06
N GLN A 18 1.44 -1.70 12.55
CA GLN A 18 0.17 -1.09 12.14
C GLN A 18 0.38 0.16 11.30
N ILE A 19 -0.28 0.14 10.13
CA ILE A 19 -0.29 1.25 9.17
C ILE A 19 -0.77 2.57 9.81
N GLU A 20 -1.82 2.54 10.63
CA GLU A 20 -2.35 3.77 11.23
C GLU A 20 -1.37 4.38 12.23
N THR A 21 -0.63 3.56 13.00
CA THR A 21 0.45 4.04 13.88
C THR A 21 1.54 4.76 13.09
N CYS A 22 1.97 4.19 11.95
CA CYS A 22 2.95 4.82 11.07
C CYS A 22 2.48 6.19 10.58
N LYS A 23 1.21 6.27 10.17
CA LYS A 23 0.56 7.50 9.73
C LYS A 23 0.44 8.55 10.83
N GLN A 24 0.13 8.15 12.06
CA GLN A 24 0.09 9.09 13.19
C GLN A 24 1.48 9.64 13.52
N PHE A 25 2.53 8.83 13.49
CA PHE A 25 3.91 9.32 13.69
C PHE A 25 4.30 10.40 12.68
N MET A 26 3.98 10.19 11.40
CA MET A 26 4.19 11.21 10.37
C MET A 26 3.39 12.48 10.66
N LYS A 27 2.10 12.36 11.01
CA LYS A 27 1.24 13.51 11.33
C LYS A 27 1.71 14.32 12.55
N GLN A 28 2.34 13.66 13.51
CA GLN A 28 2.93 14.30 14.70
C GLN A 28 4.34 14.87 14.43
N GLY A 29 4.85 14.76 13.20
CA GLY A 29 6.13 15.36 12.80
C GLY A 29 7.36 14.51 13.14
N LEU A 30 7.20 13.21 13.43
CA LEU A 30 8.35 12.33 13.72
C LEU A 30 9.20 12.03 12.46
N GLY A 31 8.67 12.28 11.26
CA GLY A 31 9.40 12.11 10.02
C GLY A 31 8.51 11.65 8.86
N MET A 32 9.10 10.90 7.93
CA MET A 32 8.44 10.38 6.74
C MET A 32 7.85 9.00 6.99
N ALA A 33 6.67 8.74 6.41
CA ALA A 33 6.04 7.42 6.39
C ALA A 33 6.08 6.82 4.98
N ILE A 34 6.20 5.50 4.91
CA ILE A 34 6.00 4.73 3.68
C ILE A 34 4.66 4.04 3.79
N LEU A 35 3.76 4.38 2.87
CA LEU A 35 2.38 3.92 2.88
C LEU A 35 1.98 3.50 1.46
N PRO A 36 1.16 2.44 1.31
CA PRO A 36 0.53 2.13 0.03
C PRO A 36 -0.35 3.29 -0.45
N LYS A 37 -0.46 3.45 -1.77
CA LYS A 37 -1.31 4.50 -2.38
C LYS A 37 -2.78 4.37 -1.98
N SER A 38 -3.32 3.16 -1.94
CA SER A 38 -4.74 2.86 -1.64
C SER A 38 -5.25 3.44 -0.31
N ILE A 39 -4.37 3.70 0.65
CA ILE A 39 -4.73 4.28 1.96
C ILE A 39 -4.28 5.73 2.13
N SER A 40 -3.56 6.26 1.13
CA SER A 40 -2.85 7.53 1.20
C SER A 40 -3.52 8.65 0.40
N ASN A 41 -4.55 8.34 -0.40
CA ASN A 41 -5.25 9.32 -1.26
C ASN A 41 -5.62 10.63 -0.53
N ASN A 42 -6.18 10.55 0.69
CA ASN A 42 -6.52 11.75 1.48
C ASN A 42 -5.29 12.51 2.01
N LEU A 43 -4.18 11.82 2.24
CA LEU A 43 -2.94 12.41 2.76
C LEU A 43 -2.13 13.07 1.65
N MET A 44 -2.17 12.54 0.44
CA MET A 44 -1.41 13.06 -0.70
C MET A 44 -1.80 14.50 -1.07
N ASN A 45 -3.02 14.92 -0.75
CA ASN A 45 -3.48 16.31 -0.89
C ASN A 45 -2.93 17.25 0.20
N GLN A 46 -2.52 16.71 1.35
CA GLN A 46 -2.12 17.48 2.53
C GLN A 46 -0.60 17.48 2.74
N TYR A 47 0.09 16.43 2.26
CA TYR A 47 1.50 16.20 2.50
C TYR A 47 2.23 15.99 1.17
N ALA A 48 3.44 16.55 1.10
CA ALA A 48 4.37 16.24 0.03
C ALA A 48 4.67 14.74 0.05
N HIS A 49 4.67 14.13 -1.13
CA HIS A 49 4.87 12.70 -1.29
C HIS A 49 5.71 12.46 -2.54
N LEU A 50 6.36 11.30 -2.56
CA LEU A 50 7.12 10.80 -3.69
C LEU A 50 6.90 9.28 -3.80
N PRO A 51 6.86 8.74 -5.02
CA PRO A 51 6.80 7.30 -5.22
C PRO A 51 8.08 6.64 -4.67
N LEU A 52 7.93 5.40 -4.21
CA LEU A 52 9.07 4.56 -3.87
C LEU A 52 9.50 3.86 -5.16
N GLU A 53 10.73 4.08 -5.61
CA GLU A 53 11.23 3.61 -6.90
C GLU A 53 12.42 2.65 -6.75
N ILE A 54 12.54 1.69 -7.66
CA ILE A 54 13.72 0.86 -7.86
C ILE A 54 14.12 0.99 -9.33
N GLU A 55 15.35 1.45 -9.59
CA GLU A 55 15.87 1.58 -10.96
C GLU A 55 15.02 2.50 -11.85
N GLY A 56 14.38 3.52 -11.25
CA GLY A 56 13.52 4.48 -11.94
C GLY A 56 12.07 4.02 -12.11
N GLU A 57 11.73 2.80 -11.70
CA GLU A 57 10.37 2.26 -11.79
C GLU A 57 9.68 2.27 -10.41
N PRO A 58 8.43 2.73 -10.32
CA PRO A 58 7.66 2.68 -9.08
C PRO A 58 7.48 1.24 -8.57
N ILE A 59 7.69 1.04 -7.28
CA ILE A 59 7.40 -0.22 -6.62
C ILE A 59 5.88 -0.42 -6.56
N THR A 60 5.41 -1.48 -7.20
CA THR A 60 4.02 -1.94 -7.12
C THR A 60 3.93 -3.24 -6.32
N ARG A 61 2.73 -3.57 -5.87
CA ARG A 61 2.45 -4.83 -5.17
C ARG A 61 1.14 -5.40 -5.67
N ASP A 62 1.19 -6.61 -6.22
CA ASP A 62 0.00 -7.32 -6.64
C ASP A 62 -0.85 -7.75 -5.44
N THR A 63 -2.16 -7.63 -5.59
CA THR A 63 -3.15 -8.11 -4.60
C THR A 63 -3.89 -9.29 -5.21
N TRP A 64 -3.96 -10.39 -4.46
CA TRP A 64 -4.50 -11.66 -4.93
C TRP A 64 -5.74 -12.05 -4.14
N LEU A 65 -6.76 -12.54 -4.83
CA LEU A 65 -7.91 -13.20 -4.23
C LEU A 65 -7.68 -14.71 -4.21
N CYS A 66 -7.59 -15.28 -3.02
CA CYS A 66 -7.32 -16.71 -2.83
C CYS A 66 -8.57 -17.42 -2.31
N TYR A 67 -8.95 -18.54 -2.93
CA TYR A 67 -10.06 -19.39 -2.48
C TYR A 67 -9.75 -20.86 -2.74
N GLN A 68 -10.38 -21.74 -1.95
CA GLN A 68 -10.20 -23.18 -2.09
C GLN A 68 -10.89 -23.72 -3.35
N PRO A 69 -10.35 -24.77 -4.01
CA PRO A 69 -11.01 -25.44 -5.11
C PRO A 69 -12.45 -25.85 -4.75
N GLY A 70 -13.39 -25.63 -5.68
CA GLY A 70 -14.81 -25.92 -5.47
C GLY A 70 -15.60 -24.84 -4.75
N MET A 71 -14.98 -23.80 -4.17
CA MET A 71 -15.73 -22.71 -3.52
C MET A 71 -16.56 -21.86 -4.49
N ARG A 72 -16.17 -21.78 -5.76
CA ARG A 72 -17.01 -21.16 -6.82
C ARG A 72 -18.34 -21.90 -7.05
N ASN A 73 -18.53 -23.12 -6.53
CA ASN A 73 -19.82 -23.82 -6.64
C ASN A 73 -20.89 -23.19 -5.73
N LEU A 74 -20.49 -22.42 -4.72
CA LEU A 74 -21.42 -21.65 -3.90
C LEU A 74 -21.77 -20.36 -4.64
N PRO A 75 -23.06 -20.12 -4.99
CA PRO A 75 -23.45 -18.95 -5.77
C PRO A 75 -23.00 -17.62 -5.15
N GLN A 76 -23.04 -17.51 -3.82
CA GLN A 76 -22.63 -16.31 -3.10
C GLN A 76 -21.13 -16.02 -3.26
N VAL A 77 -20.31 -17.08 -3.23
CA VAL A 77 -18.85 -16.95 -3.41
C VAL A 77 -18.53 -16.61 -4.85
N ASN A 78 -19.19 -17.26 -5.82
CA ASN A 78 -18.98 -16.94 -7.22
C ASN A 78 -19.36 -15.48 -7.53
N SER A 79 -20.52 -15.02 -7.06
CA SER A 79 -20.94 -13.62 -7.22
C SER A 79 -19.95 -12.64 -6.57
N PHE A 80 -19.42 -12.95 -5.38
CA PHE A 80 -18.41 -12.12 -4.74
C PHE A 80 -17.10 -12.05 -5.55
N ILE A 81 -16.61 -13.19 -6.04
CA ILE A 81 -15.39 -13.23 -6.86
C ILE A 81 -15.59 -12.45 -8.15
N ASP A 82 -16.71 -12.65 -8.84
CA ASP A 82 -16.99 -11.98 -10.10
C ASP A 82 -17.15 -10.46 -9.89
N LEU A 83 -17.77 -10.03 -8.78
CA LEU A 83 -17.82 -8.63 -8.37
C LEU A 83 -16.41 -8.08 -8.13
N PHE A 84 -15.63 -8.75 -7.28
CA PHE A 84 -14.27 -8.31 -6.91
C PHE A 84 -13.35 -8.18 -8.14
N LEU A 85 -13.46 -9.09 -9.11
CA LEU A 85 -12.65 -9.07 -10.34
C LEU A 85 -13.16 -8.04 -11.37
N SER A 86 -14.40 -7.57 -11.24
CA SER A 86 -14.96 -6.53 -12.11
C SER A 86 -14.65 -5.11 -11.65
N GLU A 87 -14.20 -4.93 -10.41
CA GLU A 87 -13.83 -3.62 -9.88
C GLU A 87 -12.41 -3.23 -10.29
N GLU A 88 -12.26 -1.98 -10.76
CA GLU A 88 -10.94 -1.35 -10.91
C GLU A 88 -10.58 -0.65 -9.60
N PHE A 89 -9.48 -1.06 -8.98
CA PHE A 89 -8.95 -0.44 -7.76
C PHE A 89 -7.87 0.60 -8.13
N GLU A 90 -8.10 1.88 -7.84
CA GLU A 90 -7.16 3.00 -8.09
C GLU A 90 -6.06 3.21 -7.02
#